data_AF-A0A833DN72-F1
#
_entry.id   AF-A0A833DN72-F1
#
_cell.length_a   1.000
_cell.length_b   1.000
_cell.length_c   1.000
_cell.angle_alpha   90.00
_cell.angle_beta   90.00
_cell.angle_gamma   90.00
#
_symmetry.space_group_name_H-M   'P 1'
#
loop_
_entity.id
_entity.type
_entity.pdbx_description
1 polymer ?
#
loop_
_entity_poly.entity_id
_entity_poly.type
_entity_poly.pdbx_seq_one_letter_code
_entity_poly.pdbx_strand_id
1 'polypeptide(L)'
;MMKKWFMRQYWRLQQSQTLISMVFWCTTLTLLIWPYVSWRFDSGQEALGIAMTYWGLGSIATGVLLTVLSIGYIYDQFLALW
;
A
#
# COMPACT_ATOMS: atom_id res chain seq x y z
N MET A 1 -15.93 -22.64 26.60
CA MET A 1 -14.75 -21.77 26.86
C MET A 1 -13.85 -21.67 25.63
N MET A 2 -13.31 -22.79 25.13
CA MET A 2 -12.36 -22.83 24.00
C MET A 2 -12.88 -22.22 22.67
N LYS A 3 -14.16 -22.48 22.31
CA LYS A 3 -14.79 -21.91 21.09
C LYS A 3 -14.84 -20.37 21.08
N LYS A 4 -15.15 -19.73 22.21
CA LYS A 4 -15.22 -18.26 22.31
C LYS A 4 -13.83 -17.63 22.16
N TRP A 5 -12.79 -18.26 22.71
CA TRP A 5 -11.41 -17.81 22.55
C TRP A 5 -10.95 -17.93 21.09
N PHE A 6 -11.28 -19.05 20.43
CA PHE A 6 -10.95 -19.29 19.02
C PHE A 6 -11.61 -18.26 18.09
N MET A 7 -12.90 -17.96 18.29
CA MET A 7 -13.61 -16.93 17.53
C MET A 7 -12.99 -15.54 17.71
N ARG A 8 -12.55 -15.20 18.93
CA ARG A 8 -11.88 -13.93 19.21
C ARG A 8 -10.52 -13.84 18.50
N GLN A 9 -9.79 -14.96 18.41
CA GLN A 9 -8.53 -14.99 17.69
C GLN A 9 -8.73 -14.95 16.18
N TYR A 10 -9.74 -15.65 15.65
CA TYR A 10 -10.13 -15.57 14.25
C TYR A 10 -10.48 -14.14 13.83
N TRP A 11 -11.25 -13.43 14.66
CA TRP A 11 -11.57 -12.01 14.44
C TRP A 11 -10.31 -11.13 14.32
N ARG A 12 -9.33 -11.34 15.22
CA ARG A 12 -8.04 -10.61 15.18
C ARG A 12 -7.25 -10.93 13.91
N LEU A 13 -7.24 -12.20 13.51
CA LEU A 13 -6.59 -12.63 12.27
C LEU A 13 -7.24 -11.99 11.05
N GLN A 14 -8.56 -11.98 10.97
CA GLN A 14 -9.30 -11.36 9.86
C GLN A 14 -9.03 -9.86 9.74
N GLN A 15 -8.97 -9.14 10.87
CA GLN A 15 -8.61 -7.73 10.90
C GLN A 15 -7.15 -7.50 10.46
N SER A 16 -6.22 -8.39 10.84
CA SER A 16 -4.84 -8.29 10.38
C SER A 16 -4.67 -8.65 8.91
N GLN A 17 -5.49 -9.56 8.38
CA GLN A 17 -5.40 -10.01 6.99
C GLN A 17 -5.69 -8.88 6.01
N THR A 18 -6.66 -8.01 6.29
CA THR A 18 -6.98 -6.86 5.42
C THR A 18 -5.83 -5.86 5.40
N LEU A 19 -5.22 -5.59 6.56
CA LEU A 19 -4.04 -4.71 6.67
C LEU A 19 -2.84 -5.30 5.93
N ILE A 20 -2.53 -6.58 6.16
CA ILE A 20 -1.41 -7.26 5.50
C ILE A 20 -1.64 -7.32 3.99
N SER A 21 -2.86 -7.62 3.53
CA SER A 21 -3.22 -7.65 2.12
C SER A 21 -3.05 -6.27 1.46
N MET A 22 -3.50 -5.20 2.10
CA MET A 22 -3.34 -3.84 1.58
C MET A 22 -1.86 -3.47 1.43
N VAL A 23 -1.05 -3.71 2.45
CA VAL A 23 0.40 -3.44 2.41
C VAL A 23 1.09 -4.29 1.34
N PHE A 24 0.72 -5.56 1.22
CA PHE A 24 1.25 -6.46 0.20
C PHE A 24 0.93 -5.97 -1.21
N TRP A 25 -0.32 -5.58 -1.49
CA TRP A 25 -0.69 -5.06 -2.81
C TRP A 25 -0.02 -3.72 -3.12
N CYS A 26 0.08 -2.83 -2.13
CA CYS A 26 0.77 -1.56 -2.29
C CYS A 26 2.25 -1.75 -2.65
N THR A 27 2.96 -2.62 -1.92
CA THR A 27 4.38 -2.89 -2.16
C THR A 27 4.59 -3.60 -3.50
N THR A 28 3.75 -4.59 -3.82
CA THR A 28 3.81 -5.32 -5.09
C THR A 28 3.61 -4.37 -6.29
N LEU A 29 2.59 -3.51 -6.26
CA LEU A 29 2.35 -2.53 -7.32
C LEU A 29 3.52 -1.54 -7.45
N THR A 30 4.06 -1.07 -6.32
CA THR A 30 5.21 -0.15 -6.32
C THR A 30 6.43 -0.79 -7.01
N LEU A 31 6.76 -2.03 -6.65
CA LEU A 31 7.90 -2.75 -7.21
C LEU A 31 7.68 -3.11 -8.68
N LEU A 32 6.44 -3.40 -9.07
CA LEU A 32 6.10 -3.71 -10.46
C LEU A 32 6.15 -2.47 -11.35
N ILE A 33 5.81 -1.29 -10.82
CA ILE A 33 5.89 -0.01 -11.54
C ILE A 33 7.33 0.49 -11.63
N TRP A 34 8.17 0.26 -10.61
CA TRP A 34 9.55 0.74 -10.55
C TRP A 34 10.38 0.55 -11.84
N PRO A 35 10.48 -0.65 -12.46
CA PRO A 35 11.29 -0.83 -13.67
C PRO A 35 10.81 0.02 -14.87
N TYR A 36 9.54 0.45 -14.89
CA TYR A 36 9.01 1.32 -15.95
C TYR A 36 9.33 2.79 -15.75
N VAL A 37 9.66 3.20 -14.52
CA VAL A 37 9.89 4.61 -14.15
C VAL A 37 11.35 4.85 -13.74
N SER A 38 12.13 3.78 -13.49
CA SER A 38 13.53 3.84 -13.05
C SER A 38 14.43 4.66 -13.97
N TRP A 39 14.13 4.72 -15.27
CA TRP A 39 14.86 5.54 -16.25
C TRP A 39 14.85 7.05 -15.93
N ARG A 40 13.90 7.52 -15.11
CA ARG A 40 13.77 8.92 -14.70
C ARG A 40 14.66 9.29 -13.52
N PHE A 41 15.16 8.31 -12.79
CA PHE A 41 15.95 8.51 -11.58
C PHE A 41 17.39 8.09 -11.83
N ASP A 42 18.31 9.05 -11.78
CA ASP A 42 19.74 8.76 -11.81
C ASP A 42 20.17 8.23 -10.44
N SER A 43 20.56 6.95 -10.38
CA SER A 43 20.96 6.27 -9.14
C SER A 43 22.26 6.81 -8.54
N GLY A 44 23.05 7.56 -9.32
CA GLY A 44 24.26 8.24 -8.85
C GLY A 44 23.99 9.57 -8.13
N GLN A 45 22.73 10.05 -8.15
CA GLN A 45 22.37 11.29 -7.49
C GLN A 45 21.76 11.03 -6.13
N GLU A 46 22.30 11.70 -5.12
CA GLU A 46 21.76 11.73 -3.76
C GLU A 46 20.98 13.02 -3.55
N ALA A 47 19.73 12.90 -3.13
CA ALA A 47 18.96 14.03 -2.63
C ALA A 47 18.83 13.89 -1.12
N LEU A 48 19.28 14.92 -0.39
CA LEU A 48 19.24 14.96 1.08
C LEU A 48 20.01 13.78 1.73
N GLY A 49 21.08 13.30 1.10
CA GLY A 49 21.89 12.18 1.60
C GLY A 49 21.23 10.79 1.43
N ILE A 50 20.15 10.72 0.66
CA ILE A 50 19.45 9.47 0.31
C ILE A 50 19.48 9.32 -1.21
N ALA A 51 19.82 8.13 -1.70
CA ALA A 51 19.83 7.82 -3.13
C ALA A 51 18.44 8.11 -3.76
N MET A 52 18.42 8.73 -4.94
CA MET A 52 17.17 9.10 -5.61
C MET A 52 16.25 7.91 -5.92
N THR A 53 16.78 6.70 -5.95
CA THR A 53 16.02 5.45 -6.01
C THR A 53 14.96 5.35 -4.91
N TYR A 54 15.30 5.67 -3.66
CA TYR A 54 14.36 5.56 -2.54
C TYR A 54 13.29 6.64 -2.57
N TRP A 55 13.65 7.84 -3.01
CA TRP A 55 12.69 8.91 -3.28
C TRP A 55 11.69 8.52 -4.37
N GLY A 56 12.19 7.91 -5.45
CA GLY A 56 11.36 7.40 -6.53
C GLY A 56 10.40 6.31 -6.05
N LEU A 57 10.89 5.29 -5.34
CA LEU A 57 10.07 4.24 -4.74
C LEU A 57 9.02 4.79 -3.77
N GLY A 58 9.41 5.75 -2.91
CA GLY A 58 8.49 6.39 -1.96
C GLY A 58 7.39 7.19 -2.65
N SER A 59 7.72 7.89 -3.74
CA SER A 59 6.73 8.65 -4.53
C SER A 59 5.70 7.75 -5.21
N ILE A 60 6.14 6.61 -5.77
CA ILE A 60 5.26 5.62 -6.40
C ILE A 60 4.36 4.98 -5.34
N ALA A 61 4.92 4.54 -4.21
CA ALA A 61 4.14 3.95 -3.13
C ALA A 61 3.07 4.91 -2.62
N THR A 62 3.41 6.19 -2.45
CA THR A 62 2.47 7.22 -2.03
C THR A 62 1.38 7.44 -3.08
N GLY A 63 1.74 7.49 -4.36
CA GLY A 63 0.78 7.61 -5.46
C GLY A 63 -0.20 6.44 -5.53
N VAL A 64 0.30 5.20 -5.35
CA VAL A 64 -0.54 3.99 -5.30
C VAL A 64 -1.50 4.06 -4.10
N LEU A 65 -1.01 4.38 -2.91
CA LEU A 65 -1.86 4.52 -1.71
C LEU A 65 -2.94 5.58 -1.90
N LEU A 66 -2.59 6.77 -2.39
CA LEU A 66 -3.54 7.84 -2.65
C LEU A 66 -4.59 7.41 -3.67
N THR A 67 -4.20 6.69 -4.72
CA THR A 67 -5.13 6.17 -5.73
C THR A 67 -6.11 5.17 -5.12
N VAL A 68 -5.62 4.20 -4.35
CA VAL A 68 -6.46 3.19 -3.68
C VAL A 68 -7.43 3.85 -2.69
N LEU A 69 -6.97 4.81 -1.89
CA LEU A 69 -7.82 5.56 -0.97
C LEU A 69 -8.84 6.43 -1.70
N SER A 70 -8.45 7.07 -2.81
CA SER A 70 -9.35 7.88 -3.63
C SER A 70 -10.45 7.03 -4.26
N ILE A 71 -10.12 5.84 -4.78
CA ILE A 71 -11.12 4.89 -5.29
C ILE A 71 -12.07 4.48 -4.15
N GLY A 72 -11.54 4.17 -2.96
CA GLY A 72 -12.37 3.85 -1.80
C GLY A 72 -13.32 4.98 -1.42
N TYR A 73 -12.82 6.22 -1.40
CA TYR A 73 -13.61 7.42 -1.12
C TYR A 73 -14.69 7.65 -2.18
N ILE A 74 -14.36 7.55 -3.47
CA ILE A 74 -15.31 7.66 -4.58
C ILE A 74 -16.37 6.57 -4.45
N TYR A 75 -15.97 5.33 -4.18
CA TYR A 75 -16.89 4.20 -4.02
C TYR A 75 -17.88 4.46 -2.87
N ASP A 76 -17.41 5.01 -1.75
CA ASP A 76 -18.25 5.39 -0.61
C ASP A 76 -19.25 6.50 -0.97
N GLN A 77 -18.80 7.54 -1.68
CA GLN A 77 -19.66 8.67 -2.10
C GLN A 77 -20.70 8.30 -3.16
N PHE A 78 -20.34 7.47 -4.15
CA PHE A 78 -21.23 7.13 -5.27
C PHE A 78 -22.18 5.97 -4.96
N LEU A 79 -21.73 4.97 -4.21
CA LEU A 79 -22.55 3.79 -3.93
C LEU A 79 -23.25 3.87 -2.58
N ALA A 80 -22.99 4.90 -1.77
CA ALA A 80 -23.65 5.17 -0.49
C ALA A 80 -23.91 3.85 0.27
N LEU A 81 -22.85 3.05 0.46
CA LEU A 81 -22.95 1.77 1.16
C LEU A 81 -23.06 1.96 2.70
N TRP A 82 -23.46 3.16 3.10
CA TRP A 82 -23.98 3.52 4.40
C TRP A 82 -25.24 4.40 4.24
#